data_AF-A0AAE2V8K8-F1
#
_entry.id   AF-A0AAE2V8K8-F1
#
_cell.length_a   1.000
_cell.length_b   1.000
_cell.length_c   1.000
_cell.angle_alpha   90.00
_cell.angle_beta   90.00
_cell.angle_gamma   90.00
#
_symmetry.space_group_name_H-M   'P 1'
#
loop_
_entity.id
_entity.type
_entity.pdbx_description
1 polymer ?
#
loop_
_entity_poly.entity_id
_entity_poly.type
_entity_poly.pdbx_seq_one_letter_code
_entity_poly.pdbx_strand_id
1 'polypeptide(L)'
;MNNHSPPPPPLSYRLMQRLMWPVLKVLGMSCKSTYELCSTQMDRKLSFSESLRLRLHLLICSSCRHLPAQFKGLKKLVHVACDHDSEPHLDSTAQLTEESKDRIRESLSKKP
;
A
#
# COMPACT_ATOMS: atom_id res chain seq x y z
N MET A 1 -14.17 15.20 -18.57
CA MET A 1 -13.59 14.00 -17.94
C MET A 1 -13.02 13.14 -19.06
N ASN A 2 -11.72 13.28 -19.36
CA ASN A 2 -11.11 12.59 -20.51
C ASN A 2 -10.78 11.15 -20.13
N ASN A 3 -11.43 10.20 -20.80
CA ASN A 3 -11.11 8.78 -20.76
C ASN A 3 -9.77 8.54 -21.48
N HIS A 4 -8.66 8.78 -20.79
CA HIS A 4 -7.37 8.26 -21.24
C HIS A 4 -7.27 6.79 -20.85
N SER A 5 -7.71 5.90 -21.74
CA SER A 5 -7.28 4.51 -21.70
C SER A 5 -5.75 4.49 -21.82
N PRO A 6 -5.04 3.72 -20.99
CA PRO A 6 -3.58 3.64 -21.08
C PRO A 6 -3.18 3.09 -22.46
N PRO A 7 -2.08 3.60 -23.05
CA PRO A 7 -1.61 3.10 -24.34
C PRO A 7 -1.28 1.60 -24.24
N PRO A 8 -1.57 0.81 -25.29
CA PRO A 8 -1.26 -0.61 -25.28
C PRO A 8 0.26 -0.79 -25.17
N PRO A 9 0.73 -1.80 -24.44
CA PRO A 9 2.16 -1.94 -24.21
C PRO A 9 2.92 -2.21 -25.52
N PRO A 10 4.21 -1.82 -25.58
CA PRO A 10 5.06 -1.97 -26.75
C PRO A 10 5.21 -3.44 -27.18
N LEU A 11 5.47 -3.67 -28.48
CA LEU A 11 5.49 -5.02 -29.07
C LEU A 11 6.53 -5.96 -28.43
N SER A 12 7.68 -5.41 -28.02
CA SER A 12 8.72 -6.14 -27.28
C SER A 12 8.22 -6.72 -25.95
N TYR A 13 7.33 -5.99 -25.28
CA TYR A 13 6.71 -6.42 -24.03
C TYR A 13 5.60 -7.45 -24.25
N ARG A 14 4.84 -7.40 -25.36
CA ARG A 14 3.82 -8.41 -25.68
C ARG A 14 4.40 -9.81 -25.94
N LEU A 15 5.57 -9.88 -26.56
CA LEU A 15 6.30 -11.14 -26.76
C LEU A 15 6.82 -11.70 -25.44
N MET A 16 7.43 -10.83 -24.61
CA MET A 16 7.88 -11.20 -23.27
C MET A 16 6.71 -11.63 -22.37
N GLN A 17 5.58 -10.92 -22.43
CA GLN A 17 4.34 -11.32 -21.77
C GLN A 17 3.87 -12.68 -22.28
N ARG A 18 3.72 -12.89 -23.59
CA ARG A 18 3.24 -14.17 -24.12
C ARG A 18 4.13 -15.37 -23.73
N LEU A 19 5.43 -15.16 -23.55
CA LEU A 19 6.40 -16.18 -23.13
C LEU A 19 6.44 -16.40 -21.60
N MET A 20 6.41 -15.34 -20.80
CA MET A 20 6.57 -15.40 -19.34
C MET A 20 5.24 -15.32 -18.55
N TRP A 21 4.12 -14.94 -19.17
CA TRP A 21 2.81 -14.78 -18.52
C TRP A 21 2.26 -16.04 -17.86
N PRO A 22 2.38 -17.27 -18.40
CA PRO A 22 1.93 -18.45 -17.67
C PRO A 22 2.73 -18.66 -16.38
N VAL A 23 4.03 -18.38 -16.38
CA VAL A 23 4.90 -18.47 -15.20
C VAL A 23 4.59 -17.36 -14.19
N LEU A 24 4.47 -16.10 -14.63
CA LEU A 24 4.11 -14.98 -13.74
C LEU A 24 2.71 -15.11 -13.13
N LYS A 25 1.76 -15.70 -13.87
CA LYS A 25 0.38 -15.91 -13.43
C LYS A 25 0.28 -17.04 -12.40
N VAL A 26 1.05 -18.12 -12.58
CA VAL A 26 1.11 -19.25 -11.62
C VAL A 26 1.77 -18.83 -10.29
N LEU A 27 2.71 -17.88 -10.28
CA LEU A 27 3.33 -17.37 -9.05
C LEU A 27 2.53 -16.25 -8.33
N GLY A 28 1.32 -15.88 -8.80
CA GLY A 28 0.51 -14.83 -8.17
C GLY A 28 1.14 -13.42 -8.24
N MET A 29 2.06 -13.20 -9.18
CA MET A 29 2.83 -11.97 -9.35
C MET A 29 2.21 -11.08 -10.43
N SER A 30 0.96 -10.66 -10.20
CA SER A 30 0.31 -9.69 -11.09
C SER A 30 0.66 -8.25 -10.67
N CYS A 31 0.67 -7.31 -11.64
CA CYS A 31 0.85 -5.89 -11.34
C CYS A 31 -0.24 -5.37 -10.39
N LYS A 32 -1.47 -5.90 -10.51
CA LYS A 32 -2.60 -5.56 -9.63
C LYS A 32 -2.32 -5.98 -8.19
N SER A 33 -1.96 -7.24 -7.97
CA SER A 33 -1.63 -7.76 -6.63
C SER A 33 -0.42 -7.06 -6.01
N THR A 34 0.52 -6.61 -6.84
CA THR A 34 1.67 -5.81 -6.41
C THR A 34 1.23 -4.43 -5.93
N TYR A 35 0.29 -3.79 -6.65
CA TYR A 35 -0.29 -2.52 -6.23
C TYR A 35 -1.05 -2.65 -4.91
N GLU A 36 -1.87 -3.70 -4.77
CA GLU A 36 -2.58 -4.01 -3.53
C GLU A 36 -1.62 -4.26 -2.36
N LEU A 37 -0.53 -5.01 -2.57
CA LEU A 37 0.51 -5.21 -1.57
C LEU A 37 1.23 -3.92 -1.20
N CYS A 38 1.50 -3.05 -2.18
CA CYS A 38 2.16 -1.77 -1.92
C CYS A 38 1.25 -0.83 -1.12
N SER A 39 -0.06 -0.82 -1.42
CA SER A 39 -1.06 -0.11 -0.62
C SER A 39 -1.14 -0.69 0.79
N THR A 40 -1.21 -2.02 0.91
CA THR A 40 -1.26 -2.70 2.21
C THR A 40 -0.02 -2.41 3.06
N GLN A 41 1.16 -2.26 2.43
CA GLN A 41 2.41 -1.87 3.11
C GLN A 41 2.32 -0.48 3.77
N MET A 42 1.46 0.39 3.25
CA MET A 42 1.24 1.74 3.81
C MET A 42 0.43 1.67 5.10
N ASP A 43 -0.55 0.77 5.15
CA ASP A 43 -1.46 0.61 6.29
C ASP A 43 -0.88 -0.31 7.38
N ARG A 44 -0.22 -1.41 6.97
CA ARG A 44 0.39 -2.38 7.88
C ARG A 44 1.74 -2.87 7.38
N LYS A 45 2.52 -3.45 8.29
CA LYS A 45 3.71 -4.20 7.89
C LYS A 45 3.29 -5.43 7.08
N LEU A 46 3.99 -5.65 5.97
CA LEU A 46 3.84 -6.87 5.19
C LEU A 46 4.51 -8.03 5.94
N SER A 47 3.93 -9.23 5.80
CA SER A 47 4.57 -10.47 6.20
C SER A 47 5.81 -10.77 5.33
N PHE A 48 6.64 -11.71 5.76
CA PHE A 48 7.86 -12.08 5.03
C PHE A 48 7.57 -12.59 3.61
N SER A 49 6.53 -13.41 3.44
CA SER A 49 6.14 -13.97 2.14
C SER A 49 5.60 -12.89 1.20
N GLU A 50 4.79 -11.95 1.72
CA GLU A 50 4.29 -10.78 0.98
C GLU A 50 5.42 -9.85 0.54
N SER A 51 6.38 -9.60 1.44
CA SER A 51 7.56 -8.78 1.16
C SER A 51 8.44 -9.40 0.08
N LEU A 52 8.65 -10.73 0.13
CA LEU A 52 9.42 -11.44 -0.88
C LEU A 52 8.72 -11.39 -2.25
N ARG A 53 7.42 -11.64 -2.29
CA ARG A 53 6.61 -11.59 -3.52
C ARG A 53 6.65 -10.20 -4.15
N LEU A 54 6.51 -9.15 -3.34
CA LEU A 54 6.61 -7.77 -3.78
C LEU A 54 8.00 -7.50 -4.39
N ARG A 55 9.09 -7.84 -3.69
CA ARG A 55 10.46 -7.63 -4.18
C ARG A 55 10.73 -8.32 -5.51
N LEU A 56 10.34 -9.58 -5.64
CA LEU A 56 10.51 -10.35 -6.87
C LEU A 56 9.75 -9.71 -8.05
N HIS A 57 8.52 -9.24 -7.85
CA HIS A 57 7.77 -8.58 -8.91
C HIS A 57 8.42 -7.24 -9.34
N LEU A 58 8.95 -6.46 -8.40
CA LEU A 58 9.64 -5.20 -8.69
C LEU A 58 10.94 -5.39 -9.50
N LEU A 59 11.58 -6.55 -9.39
CA LEU A 59 12.78 -6.88 -10.18
C LEU A 59 12.43 -7.12 -11.64
N ILE A 60 11.35 -7.88 -11.91
CA ILE A 60 10.95 -8.30 -13.25
C ILE A 60 10.08 -7.27 -13.99
N CYS A 61 9.34 -6.43 -13.26
CA CYS A 61 8.43 -5.44 -13.83
C CYS A 61 8.98 -4.02 -13.65
N SER A 62 9.50 -3.44 -14.73
CA SER A 62 10.03 -2.08 -14.76
C SER A 62 8.98 -1.03 -14.38
N SER A 63 7.73 -1.21 -14.79
CA SER A 63 6.63 -0.29 -14.47
C SER A 63 6.35 -0.26 -12.96
N CYS A 64 6.32 -1.42 -12.31
CA CYS A 64 6.05 -1.50 -10.88
C CYS A 64 7.25 -1.07 -10.01
N ARG A 65 8.47 -1.10 -10.53
CA ARG A 65 9.71 -0.76 -9.79
C ARG A 65 9.66 0.58 -9.08
N HIS A 66 8.98 1.57 -9.66
CA HIS A 66 8.89 2.93 -9.10
C HIS A 66 7.72 3.12 -8.12
N LEU A 67 6.80 2.15 -8.04
CA LEU A 67 5.59 2.25 -7.24
C LEU A 67 5.88 2.50 -5.74
N PRO A 68 6.83 1.81 -5.09
CA PRO A 68 7.13 2.08 -3.68
C PRO A 68 7.65 3.50 -3.44
N ALA A 69 8.40 4.06 -4.39
CA ALA A 69 8.90 5.43 -4.30
C ALA A 69 7.75 6.44 -4.38
N GLN A 70 6.76 6.20 -5.24
CA GLN A 70 5.56 7.04 -5.35
C GLN A 70 4.75 7.04 -4.06
N PHE A 71 4.48 5.87 -3.48
CA PHE A 71 3.75 5.76 -2.20
C PHE A 71 4.52 6.40 -1.04
N LYS A 72 5.86 6.24 -0.99
CA LYS A 72 6.69 6.92 0.02
C LYS A 72 6.67 8.45 -0.15
N GLY A 73 6.65 8.93 -1.40
CA GLY A 73 6.47 10.34 -1.71
C GLY A 73 5.13 10.87 -1.21
N LEU A 74 4.05 10.16 -1.50
CA LEU A 74 2.71 10.49 -1.00
C LEU A 74 2.67 10.55 0.52
N LYS A 75 3.25 9.56 1.22
CA LYS A 75 3.32 9.57 2.69
C LYS A 75 4.02 10.80 3.24
N LYS A 76 5.13 11.21 2.63
CA LYS A 76 5.87 12.40 3.03
C LYS A 76 5.07 13.66 2.79
N LEU A 77 4.42 13.78 1.63
CA LEU A 77 3.59 14.94 1.31
C LEU A 77 2.41 15.09 2.28
N VAL A 78 1.73 13.99 2.60
CA VAL A 78 0.65 13.98 3.59
C VAL A 78 1.18 14.39 4.97
N HIS A 79 2.33 13.85 5.39
CA HIS A 79 2.92 14.22 6.67
C HIS A 79 3.26 15.70 6.73
N VAL A 80 3.91 16.25 5.70
CA VAL A 80 4.25 17.68 5.62
C VAL A 80 2.99 18.56 5.57
N ALA A 81 1.94 18.14 4.87
CA ALA A 81 0.68 18.88 4.83
C ALA A 81 0.01 18.92 6.21
N CYS A 82 -0.04 17.78 6.91
CA CYS A 82 -0.54 17.72 8.29
C CYS A 82 0.33 18.48 9.28
N ASP A 83 1.64 18.62 9.02
CA ASP A 83 2.54 19.41 9.87
C ASP A 83 2.40 20.93 9.62
N HIS A 84 1.99 21.36 8.42
CA HIS A 84 1.90 22.79 8.04
C HIS A 84 0.54 23.44 8.40
N ASP A 85 -0.51 22.65 8.60
CA ASP A 85 -1.79 23.08 9.18
C ASP A 85 -1.78 22.95 10.71
N SER A 86 -0.74 23.49 11.38
CA SER A 86 -0.81 23.79 12.82
C SER A 86 -1.51 25.15 12.99
N GLU A 87 -2.84 25.27 12.95
CA GLU A 87 -3.74 24.96 14.08
C GLU A 87 -3.57 23.54 14.66
N PRO A 88 -3.14 23.41 15.92
CA PRO A 88 -2.96 22.11 16.54
C PRO A 88 -4.32 21.48 16.84
N HIS A 89 -4.86 20.69 15.90
CA HIS A 89 -5.90 19.71 16.20
C HIS A 89 -5.49 18.31 15.71
N LEU A 90 -4.27 17.91 16.07
CA LEU A 90 -4.06 16.56 16.58
C LEU A 90 -3.58 16.74 18.01
N ASP A 91 -4.57 16.68 18.88
CA ASP A 91 -4.42 16.54 20.32
C ASP A 91 -3.39 15.41 20.58
N SER A 92 -2.13 15.79 20.76
CA SER A 92 -1.07 14.91 21.25
C SER A 92 -1.28 14.59 22.74
N THR A 93 -2.35 15.12 23.33
CA THR A 93 -2.99 14.69 24.57
C THR A 93 -4.36 14.02 24.33
N ALA A 94 -4.61 13.44 23.14
CA ALA A 94 -5.78 12.61 22.83
C ALA A 94 -5.74 11.30 23.64
N GLN A 95 -5.77 11.48 24.95
CA GLN A 95 -6.24 10.48 25.86
C GLN A 95 -7.72 10.38 25.61
N LEU A 96 -8.19 9.15 25.39
CA LEU A 96 -9.60 8.83 25.55
C LEU A 96 -10.11 9.52 26.82
N THR A 97 -11.28 10.16 26.73
CA THR A 97 -11.95 10.68 27.93
C THR A 97 -12.05 9.56 28.95
N GLU A 98 -11.96 9.88 30.25
CA GLU A 98 -12.03 8.84 31.29
C GLU A 98 -13.30 7.98 31.15
N GLU A 99 -14.42 8.59 30.77
CA GLU A 99 -15.65 7.88 30.39
C GLU A 99 -15.47 6.87 29.24
N SER A 100 -14.72 7.24 28.20
CA SER A 100 -14.41 6.34 27.08
C SER A 100 -13.45 5.23 27.48
N LYS A 101 -12.47 5.50 28.36
CA LYS A 101 -11.56 4.49 28.92
C LYS A 101 -12.30 3.47 29.77
N ASP A 102 -13.21 3.92 30.63
CA ASP A 102 -13.95 3.05 31.53
C ASP A 102 -14.89 2.11 30.77
N ARG A 103 -15.57 2.61 29.73
CA ARG A 103 -16.38 1.77 28.82
C ARG A 103 -15.57 0.66 28.15
N ILE A 104 -14.35 0.97 27.70
CA ILE A 104 -13.46 0.00 27.06
C ILE A 104 -12.97 -1.02 28.11
N ARG A 105 -12.57 -0.55 29.29
CA ARG A 105 -12.09 -1.40 30.39
C ARG A 105 -13.17 -2.39 30.84
N GLU A 106 -14.41 -1.94 31.00
CA GLU A 106 -15.51 -2.82 31.36
C GLU A 106 -15.82 -3.85 30.27
N SER A 107 -15.75 -3.45 29.00
CA SER A 107 -15.95 -4.37 27.87
C SER A 107 -14.85 -5.45 27.78
N LEU A 108 -13.62 -5.14 28.20
CA LEU A 108 -12.52 -6.09 28.27
C LEU A 108 -12.63 -7.04 29.47
N SER A 109 -13.12 -6.55 30.62
CA SER A 109 -13.32 -7.38 31.83
C SER A 109 -14.51 -8.33 31.74
N LYS A 110 -15.49 -8.08 30.86
CA LYS A 110 -16.68 -8.93 30.67
C LYS A 110 -16.50 -10.04 29.64
N LYS A 111 -15.30 -10.18 29.05
CA LYS A 111 -15.01 -11.25 28.09
C LYS A 111 -14.59 -12.52 28.86
N PRO A 112 -15.33 -13.63 28.78
CA PRO A 112 -14.93 -14.92 29.37
C PRO A 112 -13.69 -15.51 28.68
#